data_AF-A0A3A0CFH5-F1
#
_entry.id   AF-A0A3A0CFH5-F1
#
_cell.length_a   1.000
_cell.length_b   1.000
_cell.length_c   1.000
_cell.angle_alpha   90.00
_cell.angle_beta   90.00
_cell.angle_gamma   90.00
#
_symmetry.space_group_name_H-M   'P 1'
#
loop_
_entity.id
_entity.type
_entity.pdbx_description
1 polymer ?
#
loop_
_entity_poly.entity_id
_entity_poly.type
_entity_poly.pdbx_seq_one_letter_code
_entity_poly.pdbx_strand_id
1 'polypeptide(L)'
;MHHRRGLVRRSRNSGDFHDRPAGYDAGREKTRTVEAPRVTAAREQCVGDNWIILLFIAAGILFTVMSWYAAEKRRKALAEFAHANGFEFKSAPGDIHEKYEAFSPFGSGRNRRSANLIHGQRGEIRWEMFDYRYTTGSGKNKTSHRVGVVVAKVPLMLPRLRIRPEHIFDKLAAAVGFDDIDFESAEFSRKYHVKGDDRKTAYDLIHPQMIEYLLSKPAHDWQIGGSVILFQKSGHFSTAEMTDSMALISGFVERIPEYVRQDMGMRPAV
;
A
#
# COMPACT_ATOMS: atom_id res chain seq x y z
N MET A 1 52.00 15.13 34.02
CA MET A 1 53.11 16.08 33.86
C MET A 1 52.59 17.39 33.30
N HIS A 2 52.80 18.47 34.06
CA HIS A 2 52.93 19.89 33.68
C HIS A 2 51.89 20.56 32.75
N HIS A 3 51.04 21.46 33.29
CA HIS A 3 51.26 22.92 33.49
C HIS A 3 51.19 23.71 32.16
N ARG A 4 50.48 24.83 32.01
CA ARG A 4 50.48 26.03 32.86
C ARG A 4 49.39 27.02 32.40
N ARG A 5 48.76 27.69 33.38
CA ARG A 5 48.15 29.02 33.24
C ARG A 5 49.25 30.11 33.32
N GLY A 6 48.97 31.28 32.76
CA GLY A 6 49.59 32.56 33.12
C GLY A 6 49.67 33.51 31.92
N LEU A 7 48.89 34.59 31.86
CA LEU A 7 49.04 35.92 32.53
C LEU A 7 49.79 36.91 31.64
N VAL A 8 49.29 38.16 31.59
CA VAL A 8 49.94 39.48 31.31
C VAL A 8 48.87 40.41 30.70
N ARG A 9 48.73 41.72 30.96
CA ARG A 9 49.01 42.68 32.06
C ARG A 9 48.55 44.06 31.54
N ARG A 10 47.94 44.91 32.40
CA ARG A 10 47.99 46.41 32.54
C ARG A 10 47.88 47.32 31.28
N SER A 11 47.42 48.58 31.29
CA SER A 11 47.34 49.68 32.28
C SER A 11 46.10 50.57 31.95
N ARG A 12 45.39 51.22 32.88
CA ARG A 12 45.67 52.44 33.67
C ARG A 12 46.28 53.63 32.91
N ASN A 13 45.47 54.67 32.71
CA ASN A 13 45.67 56.08 33.13
C ASN A 13 44.38 56.85 32.79
N SER A 14 43.62 57.44 33.72
CA SER A 14 43.88 58.59 34.61
C SER A 14 44.05 59.90 33.84
N GLY A 15 43.09 60.81 34.03
CA GLY A 15 43.09 62.17 33.51
C GLY A 15 41.91 62.91 34.12
N ASP A 16 42.13 63.35 35.35
CA ASP A 16 41.25 64.13 36.23
C ASP A 16 41.21 65.61 35.80
N PHE A 17 40.44 66.42 36.54
CA PHE A 17 40.46 67.90 36.60
C PHE A 17 39.54 68.70 35.63
N HIS A 18 38.43 69.26 36.13
CA HIS A 18 38.45 70.55 36.86
C HIS A 18 37.05 70.97 37.35
N ASP A 19 36.98 71.31 38.64
CA ASP A 19 35.90 72.03 39.34
C ASP A 19 35.52 73.38 38.71
N ARG A 20 34.23 73.77 38.82
CA ARG A 20 33.74 74.96 39.57
C ARG A 20 32.22 75.19 39.42
N PRO A 21 31.57 75.96 40.34
CA PRO A 21 30.30 75.54 40.93
C PRO A 21 29.12 76.52 40.77
N ALA A 22 27.98 76.05 41.29
CA ALA A 22 26.90 76.78 41.96
C ALA A 22 26.03 77.76 41.16
N GLY A 23 24.79 77.33 40.90
CA GLY A 23 23.63 78.18 40.67
C GLY A 23 22.47 77.66 41.52
N TYR A 24 22.16 78.38 42.58
CA TYR A 24 21.01 78.18 43.47
C TYR A 24 19.81 78.90 42.84
N ASP A 25 18.69 78.22 42.61
CA ASP A 25 17.41 78.91 42.46
C ASP A 25 16.25 78.07 43.01
N ALA A 26 15.38 78.77 43.72
CA ALA A 26 14.35 78.23 44.59
C ALA A 26 12.97 78.26 43.92
N GLY A 27 12.15 77.26 44.23
CA GLY A 27 10.70 77.42 44.23
C GLY A 27 9.94 76.72 43.11
N ARG A 28 9.27 75.61 43.46
CA ARG A 28 7.80 75.58 43.62
C ARG A 28 7.33 74.16 43.89
N GLU A 29 6.81 73.99 45.08
CA GLU A 29 5.91 72.91 45.47
C GLU A 29 4.65 72.97 44.59
N LYS A 30 4.30 71.86 43.94
CA LYS A 30 2.93 71.60 43.46
C LYS A 30 2.69 70.09 43.25
N THR A 31 1.90 69.56 44.18
CA THR A 31 0.89 68.50 43.99
C THR A 31 1.36 67.17 43.40
N ARG A 32 1.64 66.26 44.33
CA ARG A 32 1.68 64.80 44.19
C ARG A 32 0.29 64.30 43.78
N THR A 33 0.03 64.13 42.49
CA THR A 33 -1.06 63.28 42.00
C THR A 33 -0.60 61.83 42.07
N VAL A 34 -1.21 61.08 42.98
CA VAL A 34 -1.08 59.62 43.08
C VAL A 34 -1.74 59.02 41.83
N GLU A 35 -0.96 58.73 40.79
CA GLU A 35 -1.44 57.91 39.67
C GLU A 35 -1.57 56.45 40.16
N ALA A 36 -2.80 55.95 40.12
CA ALA A 36 -3.16 54.56 40.40
C ALA A 36 -2.38 53.60 39.47
N PRO A 37 -2.03 52.38 39.94
CA PRO A 37 -1.32 51.42 39.11
C PRO A 37 -2.17 51.09 37.88
N ARG A 38 -1.61 51.34 36.68
CA ARG A 38 -2.18 50.87 35.42
C ARG A 38 -2.28 49.35 35.50
N VAL A 39 -3.51 48.88 35.71
CA VAL A 39 -3.87 47.47 35.61
C VAL A 39 -3.44 46.99 34.23
N THR A 40 -2.47 46.08 34.22
CA THR A 40 -2.06 45.26 33.09
C THR A 40 -3.27 44.60 32.44
N ALA A 41 -3.75 45.15 31.32
CA ALA A 41 -4.62 44.44 30.39
C ALA A 41 -3.74 43.50 29.52
N ALA A 42 -3.26 42.43 30.14
CA ALA A 42 -2.68 41.29 29.43
C ALA A 42 -3.68 40.15 29.52
N ARG A 43 -4.67 40.08 28.60
CA ARG A 43 -5.54 38.89 28.46
C ARG A 43 -6.47 38.88 27.24
N GLU A 44 -5.97 39.24 26.07
CA GLU A 44 -6.66 38.90 24.81
C GLU A 44 -5.77 38.00 23.95
N GLN A 45 -5.49 36.82 24.47
CA GLN A 45 -5.03 35.67 23.69
C GLN A 45 -5.65 34.43 24.33
N CYS A 46 -6.14 33.51 23.48
CA CYS A 46 -6.72 32.20 23.80
C CYS A 46 -8.25 32.10 24.00
N VAL A 47 -9.08 32.62 23.07
CA VAL A 47 -10.46 32.10 22.88
C VAL A 47 -10.82 31.85 21.40
N GLY A 48 -10.00 32.29 20.44
CA GLY A 48 -10.34 32.28 19.01
C GLY A 48 -10.25 30.94 18.26
N ASP A 49 -9.56 29.92 18.79
CA ASP A 49 -9.18 28.72 17.99
C ASP A 49 -9.81 27.41 18.48
N ASN A 50 -10.76 27.45 19.42
CA ASN A 50 -11.41 26.23 19.93
C ASN A 50 -12.35 25.58 18.90
N TRP A 51 -12.94 26.36 17.99
CA TRP A 51 -13.80 25.84 16.93
C TRP A 51 -13.01 25.03 15.89
N ILE A 52 -11.73 25.37 15.65
CA ILE A 52 -10.83 24.61 14.78
C ILE A 52 -10.63 23.20 15.35
N ILE A 53 -10.38 23.10 16.65
CA ILE A 53 -10.26 21.82 17.36
C ILE A 53 -11.56 21.01 17.24
N LEU A 54 -12.71 21.65 17.44
CA LEU A 54 -14.02 21.01 17.28
C LEU A 54 -14.27 20.52 15.84
N LEU A 55 -13.84 21.26 14.82
CA LEU A 55 -13.92 20.83 13.42
C LEU A 55 -13.04 19.61 13.13
N PHE A 56 -11.80 19.58 13.65
CA PHE A 56 -10.94 18.40 13.50
C PHE A 56 -11.52 17.17 14.19
N ILE A 57 -12.12 17.34 15.38
CA ILE A 57 -12.81 16.26 16.09
C ILE A 57 -14.01 15.77 15.27
N ALA A 58 -14.87 16.67 14.80
CA ALA A 58 -16.03 16.34 13.99
C ALA A 58 -15.63 15.62 12.69
N ALA A 59 -14.59 16.10 12.01
CA ALA A 59 -14.04 15.47 10.81
C ALA A 59 -13.49 14.07 11.12
N GLY A 60 -12.79 13.89 12.25
CA GLY A 60 -12.29 12.59 12.71
C GLY A 60 -13.40 11.58 13.02
N ILE A 61 -14.47 12.02 13.68
CA ILE A 61 -15.66 11.21 13.94
C ILE A 61 -16.33 10.82 12.62
N LEU A 62 -16.59 11.80 11.73
CA LEU A 62 -17.20 11.56 10.43
C LEU A 62 -16.38 10.57 9.60
N PHE A 63 -15.07 10.73 9.55
CA PHE A 63 -14.16 9.81 8.86
C PHE A 63 -14.24 8.38 9.42
N THR A 64 -14.31 8.24 10.75
CA THR A 64 -14.41 6.93 11.42
C THR A 64 -15.74 6.25 11.11
N VAL A 65 -16.86 6.99 11.18
CA VAL A 65 -18.21 6.48 10.86
C VAL A 65 -18.29 6.07 9.39
N MET A 66 -17.81 6.91 8.47
CA MET A 66 -17.80 6.60 7.03
C MET A 66 -16.94 5.37 6.72
N SER A 67 -15.78 5.23 7.36
CA SER A 67 -14.90 4.07 7.19
C SER A 67 -15.54 2.77 7.68
N TRP A 68 -16.23 2.82 8.82
CA TRP A 68 -16.95 1.67 9.37
C TRP A 68 -18.14 1.27 8.48
N TYR A 69 -18.93 2.26 8.04
CA TYR A 69 -20.07 2.02 7.16
C TYR A 69 -19.64 1.43 5.80
N ALA A 70 -18.56 1.97 5.21
CA ALA A 70 -17.99 1.43 3.98
C ALA A 70 -17.51 -0.02 4.16
N ALA A 71 -16.87 -0.34 5.30
CA ALA A 71 -16.42 -1.69 5.61
C ALA A 71 -17.59 -2.67 5.80
N GLU A 72 -18.68 -2.24 6.46
CA GLU A 72 -19.88 -3.05 6.64
C GLU A 72 -20.59 -3.30 5.31
N LYS A 73 -20.79 -2.26 4.50
CA LYS A 73 -21.36 -2.40 3.15
C LYS A 73 -20.54 -3.38 2.29
N ARG A 74 -19.20 -3.31 2.37
CA ARG A 74 -18.32 -4.26 1.69
C ARG A 74 -18.51 -5.68 2.21
N ARG A 75 -18.50 -5.90 3.52
CA ARG A 75 -18.70 -7.24 4.11
C ARG A 75 -20.03 -7.86 3.66
N LYS A 76 -21.09 -7.05 3.64
CA LYS A 76 -22.41 -7.50 3.19
C LYS A 76 -22.41 -7.91 1.72
N ALA A 77 -21.84 -7.08 0.85
CA ALA A 77 -21.70 -7.41 -0.57
C ALA A 77 -20.86 -8.67 -0.82
N LEU A 78 -19.77 -8.88 -0.06
CA LEU A 78 -18.95 -10.08 -0.15
C LEU A 78 -19.68 -11.34 0.35
N ALA A 79 -20.46 -11.22 1.42
CA ALA A 79 -21.29 -12.31 1.92
C ALA A 79 -22.38 -12.70 0.92
N GLU A 80 -23.07 -11.71 0.33
CA GLU A 80 -24.07 -11.92 -0.72
C GLU A 80 -23.45 -12.57 -1.97
N PHE A 81 -22.29 -12.09 -2.40
CA PHE A 81 -21.55 -12.69 -3.51
C PHE A 81 -21.14 -14.14 -3.23
N ALA A 82 -20.63 -14.42 -2.02
CA ALA A 82 -20.25 -15.77 -1.63
C ALA A 82 -21.48 -16.69 -1.68
N HIS A 83 -22.58 -16.28 -1.05
CA HIS A 83 -23.84 -17.03 -1.06
C HIS A 83 -24.37 -17.27 -2.48
N ALA A 84 -24.38 -16.25 -3.34
CA ALA A 84 -24.85 -16.36 -4.72
C ALA A 84 -24.01 -17.32 -5.58
N ASN A 85 -22.74 -17.55 -5.23
CA ASN A 85 -21.83 -18.47 -5.92
C ASN A 85 -21.67 -19.83 -5.20
N GLY A 86 -22.42 -20.08 -4.12
CA GLY A 86 -22.27 -21.31 -3.32
C GLY A 86 -20.92 -21.39 -2.56
N PHE A 87 -20.33 -20.25 -2.25
CA PHE A 87 -19.08 -20.12 -1.51
C PHE A 87 -19.32 -19.73 -0.05
N GLU A 88 -18.33 -19.98 0.80
CA GLU A 88 -18.30 -19.52 2.19
C GLU A 88 -17.61 -18.16 2.30
N PHE A 89 -18.09 -17.32 3.23
CA PHE A 89 -17.46 -16.04 3.57
C PHE A 89 -17.03 -16.00 5.05
N LYS A 90 -15.79 -15.59 5.29
CA LYS A 90 -15.18 -15.43 6.62
C LYS A 90 -14.58 -14.02 6.71
N SER A 91 -15.21 -13.16 7.50
CA SER A 91 -14.80 -11.76 7.66
C SER A 91 -13.58 -11.58 8.58
N ALA A 92 -13.36 -12.51 9.51
CA ALA A 92 -12.32 -12.41 10.53
C ALA A 92 -10.91 -12.33 9.91
N PRO A 93 -9.98 -11.59 10.55
CA PRO A 93 -8.58 -11.63 10.16
C PRO A 93 -8.00 -13.04 10.27
N GLY A 94 -7.06 -13.37 9.39
CA GLY A 94 -6.32 -14.62 9.41
C GLY A 94 -5.08 -14.56 8.52
N ASP A 95 -4.45 -15.71 8.35
CA ASP A 95 -3.12 -15.80 7.75
C ASP A 95 -3.10 -16.64 6.46
N ILE A 96 -4.23 -16.64 5.73
CA ILE A 96 -4.36 -17.40 4.46
C ILE A 96 -3.28 -17.04 3.42
N HIS A 97 -2.72 -15.84 3.50
CA HIS A 97 -1.61 -15.38 2.65
C HIS A 97 -0.34 -16.22 2.79
N GLU A 98 -0.11 -16.90 3.92
CA GLU A 98 1.07 -17.75 4.14
C GLU A 98 1.11 -18.95 3.17
N LYS A 99 -0.05 -19.39 2.65
CA LYS A 99 -0.11 -20.44 1.63
C LYS A 99 0.47 -20.02 0.27
N TYR A 100 0.66 -18.72 0.08
CA TYR A 100 1.00 -18.13 -1.21
C TYR A 100 2.35 -17.41 -1.19
N GLU A 101 3.25 -17.69 -0.24
CA GLU A 101 4.54 -17.00 -0.11
C GLU A 101 5.44 -17.08 -1.36
N ALA A 102 5.22 -18.07 -2.23
CA ALA A 102 5.89 -18.18 -3.53
C ALA A 102 5.43 -17.12 -4.57
N PHE A 103 4.36 -16.38 -4.29
CA PHE A 103 3.75 -15.40 -5.19
C PHE A 103 3.92 -13.99 -4.65
N SER A 104 4.07 -13.02 -5.55
CA SER A 104 4.05 -11.60 -5.18
C SER A 104 2.63 -11.17 -4.82
N PRO A 105 2.43 -10.28 -3.82
CA PRO A 105 3.43 -9.64 -2.97
C PRO A 105 3.65 -10.37 -1.63
N PHE A 106 3.29 -11.64 -1.53
CA PHE A 106 3.47 -12.42 -0.29
C PHE A 106 4.96 -12.64 -0.01
N GLY A 107 5.29 -13.04 1.22
CA GLY A 107 6.68 -13.13 1.67
C GLY A 107 7.36 -11.77 1.95
N SER A 108 6.91 -10.68 1.33
CA SER A 108 7.51 -9.35 1.47
C SER A 108 6.92 -8.51 2.60
N GLY A 109 7.75 -7.64 3.18
CA GLY A 109 7.34 -6.68 4.22
C GLY A 109 7.03 -7.34 5.57
N ARG A 110 6.29 -6.61 6.42
CA ARG A 110 5.93 -7.03 7.78
C ARG A 110 4.50 -6.66 8.14
N ASN A 111 4.03 -7.09 9.31
CA ASN A 111 2.66 -6.87 9.80
C ASN A 111 1.62 -7.32 8.74
N ARG A 112 1.83 -8.54 8.26
CA ARG A 112 1.06 -9.19 7.19
C ARG A 112 -0.24 -9.72 7.79
N ARG A 113 -1.37 -9.43 7.17
CA ARG A 113 -2.70 -9.91 7.59
C ARG A 113 -3.60 -10.08 6.38
N SER A 114 -4.41 -11.13 6.40
CA SER A 114 -5.53 -11.30 5.47
C SER A 114 -6.86 -11.09 6.19
N ALA A 115 -7.91 -10.72 5.45
CA ALA A 115 -9.27 -10.61 5.95
C ALA A 115 -10.27 -10.84 4.79
N ASN A 116 -11.56 -10.94 5.14
CA ASN A 116 -12.65 -11.06 4.15
C ASN A 116 -12.45 -12.23 3.17
N LEU A 117 -12.10 -13.41 3.69
CA LEU A 117 -11.88 -14.60 2.88
C LEU A 117 -13.22 -15.12 2.34
N ILE A 118 -13.35 -15.14 1.02
CA ILE A 118 -14.34 -15.94 0.30
C ILE A 118 -13.63 -17.20 -0.20
N HIS A 119 -14.22 -18.37 0.03
CA HIS A 119 -13.68 -19.61 -0.55
C HIS A 119 -14.78 -20.61 -0.91
N GLY A 120 -14.52 -21.40 -1.95
CA GLY A 120 -15.44 -22.43 -2.40
C GLY A 120 -14.94 -23.11 -3.66
N GLN A 121 -15.80 -23.88 -4.31
CA GLN A 121 -15.44 -24.66 -5.48
C GLN A 121 -16.49 -24.48 -6.57
N ARG A 122 -16.05 -24.34 -7.83
CA ARG A 122 -16.91 -24.31 -9.00
C ARG A 122 -16.28 -25.15 -10.11
N GLY A 123 -16.92 -26.27 -10.45
CA GLY A 123 -16.30 -27.32 -11.24
C GLY A 123 -15.04 -27.84 -10.54
N GLU A 124 -13.96 -28.01 -11.28
CA GLU A 124 -12.67 -28.48 -10.76
C GLU A 124 -11.82 -27.39 -10.10
N ILE A 125 -12.25 -26.12 -10.17
CA ILE A 125 -11.46 -24.99 -9.67
C ILE A 125 -11.93 -24.63 -8.26
N ARG A 126 -11.00 -24.68 -7.30
CA ARG A 126 -11.23 -24.13 -5.96
C ARG A 126 -10.79 -22.67 -5.92
N TRP A 127 -11.67 -21.81 -5.43
CA TRP A 127 -11.48 -20.36 -5.39
C TRP A 127 -11.17 -19.91 -3.97
N GLU A 128 -10.21 -19.00 -3.84
CA GLU A 128 -9.96 -18.26 -2.60
C GLU A 128 -9.76 -16.78 -2.96
N MET A 129 -10.53 -15.89 -2.34
CA MET A 129 -10.46 -14.45 -2.59
C MET A 129 -10.41 -13.73 -1.25
N PHE A 130 -9.48 -12.81 -1.08
CA PHE A 130 -9.30 -12.14 0.21
C PHE A 130 -8.64 -10.78 0.05
N ASP A 131 -8.80 -9.95 1.09
CA ASP A 131 -8.06 -8.71 1.22
C ASP A 131 -6.77 -8.98 1.99
N TYR A 132 -5.64 -8.46 1.51
CA TYR A 132 -4.32 -8.59 2.10
C TYR A 132 -3.75 -7.21 2.47
N ARG A 133 -3.08 -7.14 3.61
CA ARG A 133 -2.36 -5.94 4.06
C ARG A 133 -0.96 -6.31 4.51
N TYR A 134 0.00 -5.51 4.13
CA TYR A 134 1.37 -5.59 4.64
C TYR A 134 1.98 -4.19 4.72
N THR A 135 3.09 -4.09 5.44
CA THR A 135 3.82 -2.84 5.64
C THR A 135 5.23 -2.97 5.08
N THR A 136 5.69 -1.97 4.34
CA THR A 136 7.11 -1.82 3.95
C THR A 136 7.73 -0.60 4.63
N GLY A 137 9.07 -0.56 4.67
CA GLY A 137 9.81 0.55 5.26
C GLY A 137 9.86 0.56 6.80
N SER A 138 10.56 1.56 7.34
CA SER A 138 10.83 1.72 8.77
C SER A 138 10.76 3.20 9.19
N GLY A 139 10.57 3.42 10.50
CA GLY A 139 10.50 4.76 11.08
C GLY A 139 9.46 5.65 10.41
N LYS A 140 9.90 6.83 9.97
CA LYS A 140 9.08 7.84 9.29
C LYS A 140 8.71 7.46 7.85
N ASN A 141 9.39 6.49 7.24
CA ASN A 141 9.17 6.05 5.86
C ASN A 141 8.38 4.73 5.79
N LYS A 142 7.45 4.54 6.72
CA LYS A 142 6.57 3.36 6.77
C LYS A 142 5.39 3.53 5.82
N THR A 143 5.16 2.55 4.95
CA THR A 143 4.00 2.52 4.04
C THR A 143 3.15 1.28 4.30
N SER A 144 1.84 1.48 4.44
CA SER A 144 0.87 0.37 4.54
C SER A 144 0.22 0.12 3.19
N HIS A 145 0.30 -1.11 2.70
CA HIS A 145 -0.25 -1.53 1.42
C HIS A 145 -1.53 -2.32 1.65
N ARG A 146 -2.53 -2.11 0.80
CA ARG A 146 -3.74 -2.93 0.72
C ARG A 146 -3.78 -3.57 -0.65
N VAL A 147 -4.06 -4.85 -0.70
CA VAL A 147 -4.05 -5.64 -1.92
C VAL A 147 -5.28 -6.53 -1.93
N GLY A 148 -6.03 -6.51 -3.02
CA GLY A 148 -7.05 -7.52 -3.29
C GLY A 148 -6.41 -8.72 -3.95
N VAL A 149 -6.86 -9.92 -3.60
CA VAL A 149 -6.31 -11.17 -4.12
C VAL A 149 -7.45 -12.07 -4.61
N VAL A 150 -7.27 -12.63 -5.81
CA VAL A 150 -8.11 -13.73 -6.34
C VAL A 150 -7.19 -14.89 -6.68
N VAL A 151 -7.49 -16.05 -6.13
CA VAL A 151 -6.73 -17.29 -6.34
C VAL A 151 -7.65 -18.37 -6.89
N ALA A 152 -7.19 -19.00 -7.96
CA ALA A 152 -7.74 -20.25 -8.48
C ALA A 152 -6.76 -21.38 -8.23
N LYS A 153 -7.23 -22.44 -7.57
CA LYS A 153 -6.52 -23.71 -7.44
C LYS A 153 -7.09 -24.69 -8.46
N VAL A 154 -6.27 -25.03 -9.43
CA VAL A 154 -6.62 -25.89 -10.57
C VAL A 154 -6.03 -27.29 -10.39
N PRO A 155 -6.62 -28.33 -10.98
CA PRO A 155 -6.10 -29.71 -10.93
C PRO A 155 -4.95 -29.94 -11.93
N LEU A 156 -4.02 -28.97 -12.03
CA LEU A 156 -2.90 -28.97 -12.97
C LEU A 156 -1.62 -28.59 -12.24
N MET A 157 -0.48 -29.18 -12.61
CA MET A 157 0.85 -28.71 -12.17
C MET A 157 1.41 -27.74 -13.23
N LEU A 158 1.02 -26.48 -13.12
CA LEU A 158 1.42 -25.41 -14.02
C LEU A 158 2.88 -24.96 -13.78
N PRO A 159 3.59 -24.50 -14.85
CA PRO A 159 4.93 -23.94 -14.71
C PRO A 159 4.88 -22.64 -13.89
N ARG A 160 6.02 -22.25 -13.32
CA ARG A 160 6.17 -20.91 -12.76
C ARG A 160 6.26 -19.91 -13.91
N LEU A 161 5.23 -19.09 -14.03
CA LEU A 161 5.07 -18.10 -15.08
C LEU A 161 4.40 -16.83 -14.53
N ARG A 162 4.82 -15.67 -15.02
CA ARG A 162 4.20 -14.40 -14.73
C ARG A 162 3.98 -13.60 -16.00
N ILE A 163 2.73 -13.25 -16.29
CA ILE A 163 2.33 -12.46 -17.47
C ILE A 163 1.87 -11.09 -16.97
N ARG A 164 2.65 -10.05 -17.26
CA ARG A 164 2.42 -8.70 -16.72
C ARG A 164 2.08 -7.72 -17.83
N PRO A 165 1.08 -6.85 -17.68
CA PRO A 165 0.84 -5.77 -18.61
C PRO A 165 1.98 -4.74 -18.57
N GLU A 166 2.35 -4.17 -19.71
CA GLU A 166 3.48 -3.24 -19.86
C GLU A 166 3.38 -2.03 -18.90
N HIS A 167 2.21 -1.38 -18.78
CA HIS A 167 2.01 -0.24 -17.87
C HIS A 167 2.20 -0.58 -16.37
N ILE A 168 2.18 -1.86 -15.99
CA ILE A 168 2.45 -2.29 -14.60
C ILE A 168 3.98 -2.44 -14.39
N PHE A 169 4.77 -2.46 -15.46
CA PHE A 169 6.23 -2.62 -15.44
C PHE A 169 6.99 -1.30 -15.22
N ASP A 170 6.36 -0.13 -15.43
CA ASP A 170 6.99 1.21 -15.36
C ASP A 170 7.71 1.53 -14.02
N LYS A 171 7.54 0.70 -12.98
CA LYS A 171 8.23 0.82 -11.68
C LYS A 171 9.29 -0.27 -11.40
N LEU A 172 9.51 -1.21 -12.31
CA LEU A 172 10.39 -2.38 -12.13
C LEU A 172 11.46 -2.53 -13.24
N ALA A 173 11.77 -1.44 -13.95
CA ALA A 173 12.74 -1.40 -15.03
C ALA A 173 14.19 -1.79 -14.65
N ALA A 174 14.51 -1.93 -13.36
CA ALA A 174 15.86 -2.27 -12.89
C ALA A 174 16.20 -3.77 -12.93
N ALA A 175 15.25 -4.65 -13.25
CA ALA A 175 15.44 -6.11 -13.24
C ALA A 175 14.97 -6.77 -14.55
N VAL A 176 15.37 -6.21 -15.69
CA VAL A 176 15.41 -6.97 -16.95
C VAL A 176 16.54 -7.99 -16.80
N GLY A 177 16.18 -9.26 -16.66
CA GLY A 177 17.10 -10.36 -16.37
C GLY A 177 16.78 -11.56 -17.26
N PHE A 178 17.65 -12.56 -17.24
CA PHE A 178 17.75 -13.73 -18.13
C PHE A 178 16.50 -14.61 -18.32
N ASP A 179 15.37 -14.30 -17.68
CA ASP A 179 14.16 -15.12 -17.63
C ASP A 179 12.98 -14.53 -18.42
N ASP A 180 13.20 -13.51 -19.26
CA ASP A 180 12.16 -12.95 -20.15
C ASP A 180 11.93 -13.84 -21.37
N ILE A 181 10.66 -14.01 -21.76
CA ILE A 181 10.22 -14.92 -22.81
C ILE A 181 9.49 -14.12 -23.88
N ASP A 182 10.20 -13.88 -24.99
CA ASP A 182 9.65 -13.21 -26.16
C ASP A 182 8.72 -14.13 -26.96
N PHE A 183 7.62 -13.56 -27.45
CA PHE A 183 6.66 -14.21 -28.33
C PHE A 183 6.65 -13.55 -29.72
N GLU A 184 6.37 -14.34 -30.75
CA GLU A 184 6.31 -13.89 -32.16
C GLU A 184 5.20 -12.87 -32.43
N SER A 185 4.17 -12.82 -31.57
CA SER A 185 3.10 -11.82 -31.69
C SER A 185 3.58 -10.45 -31.20
N ALA A 186 3.90 -9.56 -32.12
CA ALA A 186 4.33 -8.20 -31.80
C ALA A 186 3.27 -7.42 -31.00
N GLU A 187 1.98 -7.68 -31.20
CA GLU A 187 0.92 -7.06 -30.40
C GLU A 187 0.93 -7.56 -28.96
N PHE A 188 1.10 -8.87 -28.78
CA PHE A 188 1.20 -9.48 -27.45
C PHE A 188 2.41 -8.95 -26.69
N SER A 189 3.58 -8.92 -27.33
CA SER A 189 4.83 -8.46 -26.72
C SER A 189 4.83 -6.96 -26.40
N ARG A 190 3.97 -6.15 -27.05
CA ARG A 190 3.70 -4.77 -26.63
C ARG A 190 2.78 -4.71 -25.40
N LYS A 191 1.73 -5.54 -25.35
CA LYS A 191 0.76 -5.46 -24.25
C LYS A 191 1.27 -6.14 -22.98
N TYR A 192 2.06 -7.18 -23.11
CA TYR A 192 2.47 -8.07 -22.02
C TYR A 192 3.97 -8.39 -22.06
N HIS A 193 4.51 -8.59 -20.86
CA HIS A 193 5.85 -9.10 -20.60
C HIS A 193 5.74 -10.42 -19.83
N VAL A 194 6.48 -11.44 -20.24
CA VAL A 194 6.33 -12.81 -19.73
C VAL A 194 7.63 -13.28 -19.11
N LYS A 195 7.61 -13.64 -17.83
CA LYS A 195 8.75 -14.25 -17.14
C LYS A 195 8.42 -15.65 -16.68
N GLY A 196 9.35 -16.60 -16.82
CA GLY A 196 9.17 -17.97 -16.33
C GLY A 196 10.44 -18.81 -16.34
N ASP A 197 10.40 -19.93 -15.62
CA ASP A 197 11.57 -20.81 -15.42
C ASP A 197 11.87 -21.70 -16.64
N ASP A 198 10.85 -22.02 -17.46
CA ASP A 198 10.97 -22.88 -18.64
C ASP A 198 10.28 -22.24 -19.86
N ARG A 199 11.11 -21.88 -20.86
CA ARG A 199 10.63 -21.28 -22.12
C ARG A 199 9.70 -22.20 -22.89
N LYS A 200 10.02 -23.50 -22.95
CA LYS A 200 9.23 -24.45 -23.73
C LYS A 200 7.82 -24.53 -23.16
N THR A 201 7.70 -24.72 -21.85
CA THR A 201 6.38 -24.79 -21.21
C THR A 201 5.60 -23.47 -21.31
N ALA A 202 6.30 -22.32 -21.30
CA ALA A 202 5.66 -21.03 -21.53
C ALA A 202 5.06 -20.93 -22.95
N TYR A 203 5.76 -21.38 -23.98
CA TYR A 203 5.22 -21.41 -25.35
C TYR A 203 4.07 -22.41 -25.50
N ASP A 204 4.15 -23.56 -24.85
CA ASP A 204 3.07 -24.56 -24.85
C ASP A 204 1.79 -24.01 -24.19
N LEU A 205 1.93 -23.23 -23.10
CA LEU A 205 0.80 -22.64 -22.39
C LEU A 205 0.24 -21.38 -23.08
N ILE A 206 1.12 -20.52 -23.61
CA ILE A 206 0.78 -19.27 -24.29
C ILE A 206 0.88 -19.48 -25.82
N HIS A 207 0.12 -20.45 -26.30
CA HIS A 207 -0.03 -20.74 -27.73
C HIS A 207 -0.90 -19.67 -28.44
N PRO A 208 -0.99 -19.65 -29.78
CA PRO A 208 -1.67 -18.58 -30.53
C PRO A 208 -3.11 -18.28 -30.09
N GLN A 209 -3.95 -19.30 -29.82
CA GLN A 209 -5.32 -19.06 -29.35
C GLN A 209 -5.37 -18.49 -27.92
N MET A 210 -4.37 -18.81 -27.09
CA MET A 210 -4.23 -18.19 -25.77
C MET A 210 -3.84 -16.72 -25.89
N ILE A 211 -2.93 -16.39 -26.82
CA ILE A 211 -2.54 -15.01 -27.10
C ILE A 211 -3.77 -14.18 -27.51
N GLU A 212 -4.55 -14.66 -28.47
CA GLU A 212 -5.78 -13.99 -28.90
C GLU A 212 -6.75 -13.79 -27.73
N TYR A 213 -6.89 -14.81 -26.88
CA TYR A 213 -7.72 -14.72 -25.68
C TYR A 213 -7.23 -13.63 -24.72
N LEU A 214 -5.94 -13.60 -24.39
CA LEU A 214 -5.34 -12.60 -23.49
C LEU A 214 -5.40 -11.19 -24.07
N LEU A 215 -5.32 -11.04 -25.40
CA LEU A 215 -5.46 -9.76 -26.09
C LEU A 215 -6.93 -9.27 -26.05
N SER A 216 -7.90 -10.17 -26.15
CA SER A 216 -9.35 -9.86 -26.15
C SER A 216 -9.92 -9.44 -24.79
N LYS A 217 -9.15 -9.55 -23.71
CA LYS A 217 -9.61 -9.29 -22.33
C LYS A 217 -8.88 -8.12 -21.67
N PRO A 218 -9.48 -7.50 -20.63
CA PRO A 218 -8.78 -6.53 -19.80
C PRO A 218 -7.50 -7.14 -19.20
N ALA A 219 -6.43 -6.35 -19.21
CA ALA A 219 -5.11 -6.82 -18.82
C ALA A 219 -5.01 -7.03 -17.29
N HIS A 220 -4.45 -8.17 -16.88
CA HIS A 220 -4.22 -8.54 -15.48
C HIS A 220 -2.76 -8.96 -15.29
N ASP A 221 -2.24 -8.84 -14.06
CA ASP A 221 -0.97 -9.42 -13.64
C ASP A 221 -1.20 -10.88 -13.26
N TRP A 222 -0.97 -11.79 -14.21
CA TRP A 222 -1.12 -13.23 -14.02
C TRP A 222 0.11 -13.75 -13.31
N GLN A 223 -0.09 -14.42 -12.18
CA GLN A 223 0.96 -15.21 -11.54
C GLN A 223 0.52 -16.67 -11.49
N ILE A 224 1.35 -17.56 -12.02
CA ILE A 224 1.03 -18.96 -12.27
C ILE A 224 2.16 -19.81 -11.69
N GLY A 225 1.82 -20.92 -11.03
CA GLY A 225 2.81 -21.88 -10.55
C GLY A 225 2.19 -23.00 -9.71
N GLY A 226 2.65 -24.24 -9.94
CA GLY A 226 2.06 -25.41 -9.31
C GLY A 226 0.56 -25.48 -9.64
N SER A 227 -0.29 -25.68 -8.63
CA SER A 227 -1.74 -25.70 -8.83
C SER A 227 -2.41 -24.33 -8.78
N VAL A 228 -1.66 -23.22 -8.77
CA VAL A 228 -2.20 -21.89 -8.48
C VAL A 228 -2.12 -20.96 -9.70
N ILE A 229 -3.23 -20.29 -9.98
CA ILE A 229 -3.30 -19.06 -10.78
C ILE A 229 -3.80 -17.95 -9.86
N LEU A 230 -3.10 -16.81 -9.85
CA LEU A 230 -3.32 -15.72 -8.90
C LEU A 230 -3.35 -14.36 -9.58
N PHE A 231 -4.36 -13.57 -9.25
CA PHE A 231 -4.42 -12.14 -9.53
C PHE A 231 -4.30 -11.32 -8.26
N GLN A 232 -3.63 -10.17 -8.40
CA GLN A 232 -3.50 -9.19 -7.35
C GLN A 232 -3.64 -7.77 -7.90
N LYS A 233 -4.16 -6.86 -7.09
CA LYS A 233 -4.11 -5.41 -7.37
C LYS A 233 -4.10 -4.59 -6.10
N SER A 234 -3.65 -3.35 -6.20
CA SER A 234 -3.78 -2.37 -5.12
C SER A 234 -5.25 -2.13 -4.75
N GLY A 235 -5.51 -1.92 -3.46
CA GLY A 235 -6.85 -1.75 -2.92
C GLY A 235 -7.52 -3.09 -2.71
N HIS A 236 -8.64 -3.32 -3.40
CA HIS A 236 -9.44 -4.53 -3.24
C HIS A 236 -10.24 -4.84 -4.51
N PHE A 237 -10.61 -6.11 -4.73
CA PHE A 237 -11.57 -6.48 -5.76
C PHE A 237 -13.01 -6.16 -5.31
N SER A 238 -13.80 -5.60 -6.21
CA SER A 238 -15.27 -5.59 -6.12
C SER A 238 -15.82 -6.95 -6.51
N THR A 239 -17.08 -7.23 -6.17
CA THR A 239 -17.73 -8.51 -6.50
C THR A 239 -17.86 -8.71 -8.02
N ALA A 240 -18.07 -7.64 -8.79
CA ALA A 240 -18.07 -7.69 -10.25
C ALA A 240 -16.69 -8.09 -10.79
N GLU A 241 -15.61 -7.46 -10.31
CA GLU A 241 -14.26 -7.80 -10.74
C GLU A 241 -13.84 -9.22 -10.29
N MET A 242 -14.37 -9.73 -9.18
CA MET A 242 -14.20 -11.13 -8.76
C MET A 242 -14.86 -12.08 -9.77
N THR A 243 -16.08 -11.79 -10.21
CA THR A 243 -16.77 -12.54 -11.28
C THR A 243 -15.96 -12.51 -12.58
N ASP A 244 -15.48 -11.33 -12.97
CA ASP A 244 -14.67 -11.16 -14.20
C ASP A 244 -13.35 -11.94 -14.09
N SER A 245 -12.69 -11.89 -12.94
CA SER A 245 -11.47 -12.67 -12.67
C SER A 245 -11.72 -14.16 -12.75
N MET A 246 -12.86 -14.64 -12.20
CA MET A 246 -13.25 -16.04 -12.28
C MET A 246 -13.48 -16.46 -13.73
N ALA A 247 -14.21 -15.68 -14.52
CA ALA A 247 -14.46 -15.96 -15.93
C ALA A 247 -13.17 -15.95 -16.76
N LEU A 248 -12.27 -15.00 -16.47
CA LEU A 248 -10.99 -14.87 -17.16
C LEU A 248 -10.07 -16.07 -16.89
N ILE A 249 -9.95 -16.48 -15.63
CA ILE A 249 -9.13 -17.64 -15.27
C ILE A 249 -9.78 -18.95 -15.77
N SER A 250 -11.10 -19.11 -15.67
CA SER A 250 -11.79 -20.27 -16.24
C SER A 250 -11.56 -20.39 -17.76
N GLY A 251 -11.71 -19.30 -18.51
CA GLY A 251 -11.49 -19.32 -19.96
C GLY A 251 -10.03 -19.54 -20.35
N PHE A 252 -9.07 -19.12 -19.52
CA PHE A 252 -7.66 -19.49 -19.67
C PHE A 252 -7.49 -21.00 -19.45
N VAL A 253 -7.98 -21.53 -18.33
CA VAL A 253 -7.85 -22.95 -17.99
C VAL A 253 -8.48 -23.82 -19.07
N GLU A 254 -9.65 -23.48 -19.60
CA GLU A 254 -10.32 -24.20 -20.70
C GLU A 254 -9.50 -24.27 -21.99
N ARG A 255 -8.67 -23.26 -22.25
CA ARG A 255 -7.84 -23.17 -23.48
C ARG A 255 -6.53 -23.93 -23.39
N ILE A 256 -6.13 -24.41 -22.22
CA ILE A 256 -4.92 -25.22 -22.07
C ILE A 256 -5.08 -26.48 -22.95
N PRO A 257 -4.20 -26.69 -23.95
CA PRO A 257 -4.31 -27.83 -24.85
C PRO A 257 -4.20 -29.17 -24.13
N GLU A 258 -4.86 -30.21 -24.64
CA GLU A 258 -4.91 -31.53 -23.99
C GLU A 258 -3.51 -32.15 -23.79
N TYR A 259 -2.62 -32.00 -24.77
CA TYR A 259 -1.24 -32.50 -24.63
C TYR A 259 -0.49 -31.82 -23.47
N VAL A 260 -0.72 -30.51 -23.27
CA VAL A 260 -0.15 -29.74 -22.16
C VAL A 260 -0.73 -30.21 -20.82
N ARG A 261 -2.03 -30.51 -20.79
CA ARG A 261 -2.69 -31.06 -19.60
C ARG A 261 -2.11 -32.40 -19.19
N GLN A 262 -1.89 -33.30 -20.17
CA GLN A 262 -1.32 -34.63 -19.93
C GLN A 262 0.11 -34.54 -19.39
N ASP A 263 0.94 -33.68 -20.00
CA ASP A 263 2.31 -33.42 -19.54
C ASP A 263 2.34 -32.80 -18.13
N MET A 264 1.34 -31.97 -17.78
CA MET A 264 1.20 -31.33 -16.47
C MET A 264 0.42 -32.17 -15.44
N GLY A 265 0.14 -33.44 -15.74
CA GLY A 265 -0.47 -34.38 -14.80
C GLY A 265 -1.98 -34.26 -14.62
N MET A 266 -2.72 -33.62 -15.54
CA MET A 266 -4.17 -33.80 -15.62
C MET A 266 -4.47 -35.17 -16.23
N ARG A 267 -5.25 -35.99 -15.52
CA ARG A 267 -6.00 -37.06 -16.17
C ARG A 267 -7.31 -36.47 -16.69
N PRO A 268 -7.77 -36.83 -17.90
CA PRO A 268 -9.07 -36.36 -18.40
C PRO A 268 -10.17 -36.71 -17.39
N ALA A 269 -11.15 -35.83 -17.24
CA ALA A 269 -12.35 -36.14 -16.47
C ALA A 269 -13.02 -37.35 -17.14
N VAL A 270 -13.08 -38.46 -16.40
CA VAL A 270 -13.75 -39.70 -16.83
C VAL A 270 -15.26 -39.49 -16.82
#